data_AF-A0A0F4G9M4-F1
#
_entry.id   AF-A0A0F4G9M4-F1
#
_cell.length_a   1.000
_cell.length_b   1.000
_cell.length_c   1.000
_cell.angle_alpha   90.00
_cell.angle_beta   90.00
_cell.angle_gamma   90.00
#
_symmetry.space_group_name_H-M   'P 1'
#
loop_
_entity.id
_entity.type
_entity.pdbx_description
1 polymer ?
#
loop_
_entity_poly.entity_id
_entity_poly.type
_entity_poly.pdbx_seq_one_letter_code
_entity_poly.pdbx_strand_id
1 'polypeptide(L)'
;MHHSRSIGFLASLILFVSATIFFISGFTSLPGIINTMNRTETCILYWVPQLIGGVGFVVSGWMFMIETQQHWWKPAVDVLGWHVGFWNFIGGVGFLLCPCFGFDSQPWAQYQACLATLWGSWAFLIGSVVQWYECLEKNPVVVARR
;
A
#
# COMPACT_ATOMS: atom_id res chain seq x y z
N MET A 1 8.03 -13.96 -21.71
CA MET A 1 8.91 -13.64 -20.55
C MET A 1 9.33 -12.17 -20.45
N HIS A 2 9.05 -11.30 -21.43
CA HIS A 2 9.35 -9.85 -21.31
C HIS A 2 8.24 -9.01 -20.66
N HIS A 3 6.97 -9.41 -20.81
CA HIS A 3 5.83 -8.60 -20.36
C HIS A 3 5.59 -8.67 -18.84
N SER A 4 5.79 -9.84 -18.22
CA SER A 4 5.70 -10.00 -16.76
C SER A 4 6.73 -9.15 -16.03
N ARG A 5 8.00 -9.20 -16.48
CA ARG A 5 9.08 -8.40 -15.91
C ARG A 5 8.85 -6.88 -16.03
N SER A 6 8.14 -6.41 -17.07
CA SER A 6 7.79 -4.99 -17.18
C SER A 6 6.63 -4.60 -16.26
N ILE A 7 5.67 -5.50 -16.00
CA ILE A 7 4.54 -5.23 -15.10
C ILE A 7 5.04 -5.17 -13.65
N GLY A 8 5.86 -6.11 -13.21
CA GLY A 8 6.45 -6.08 -11.87
C GLY A 8 7.38 -4.90 -11.65
N PHE A 9 8.18 -4.55 -12.66
CA PHE A 9 9.01 -3.34 -12.63
C PHE A 9 8.15 -2.07 -12.54
N LEU A 10 7.08 -1.98 -13.33
CA LEU A 10 6.17 -0.83 -13.30
C LEU A 10 5.40 -0.75 -11.97
N ALA A 11 4.95 -1.88 -11.43
CA ALA A 11 4.30 -1.95 -10.12
C ALA A 11 5.25 -1.48 -9.00
N SER A 12 6.51 -1.92 -9.05
CA SER A 12 7.56 -1.48 -8.11
C SER A 12 7.88 0.01 -8.23
N LEU A 13 7.90 0.54 -9.45
CA LEU A 13 8.13 1.97 -9.71
C LEU A 13 6.97 2.82 -9.20
N ILE A 14 5.72 2.40 -9.44
CA ILE A 14 4.53 3.06 -8.89
C ILE A 14 4.58 3.02 -7.37
N LEU A 15 4.83 1.85 -6.78
CA LEU A 15 4.95 1.70 -5.32
C LEU A 15 6.01 2.62 -4.73
N PHE A 16 7.17 2.74 -5.38
CA PHE A 16 8.26 3.62 -4.94
C PHE A 16 7.87 5.11 -4.99
N VAL A 17 7.27 5.56 -6.09
CA VAL A 17 6.80 6.94 -6.24
C VAL A 17 5.70 7.24 -5.22
N SER A 18 4.74 6.34 -5.06
CA SER A 18 3.65 6.46 -4.08
C SER A 18 4.15 6.50 -2.65
N ALA A 19 5.12 5.65 -2.29
CA ALA A 19 5.75 5.67 -0.97
C ALA A 19 6.46 7.01 -0.72
N THR A 20 7.14 7.54 -1.73
CA THR A 20 7.83 8.84 -1.63
C THR A 20 6.85 9.98 -1.40
N ILE A 21 5.70 9.99 -2.08
CA ILE A 21 4.65 11.00 -1.87
C ILE A 21 3.98 10.82 -0.50
N PHE A 22 3.65 9.58 -0.13
CA PHE A 22 3.06 9.25 1.17
C PHE A 22 3.97 9.66 2.33
N PHE A 23 5.28 9.54 2.14
CA PHE A 23 6.28 9.93 3.14
C PHE A 23 6.21 11.42 3.52
N ILE A 24 5.78 12.30 2.60
CA ILE A 24 5.54 13.72 2.89
C ILE A 24 4.44 13.87 3.95
N SER A 25 3.35 13.09 3.84
CA SER A 25 2.28 13.05 4.84
C SER A 25 2.78 12.48 6.18
N GLY A 26 3.66 11.48 6.14
CA GLY A 26 4.32 10.93 7.32
C GLY A 26 5.11 12.01 8.09
N PHE A 27 5.88 12.84 7.40
CA PHE A 27 6.59 13.96 8.03
C PHE A 27 5.65 15.03 8.58
N THR A 28 4.61 15.40 7.84
CA THR A 28 3.69 16.46 8.27
C THR A 28 2.84 16.03 9.46
N SER A 29 2.69 14.71 9.69
CA SER A 29 1.98 14.13 10.84
C SER A 29 2.72 14.24 12.19
N LEU A 30 4.00 14.64 12.20
CA LEU A 30 4.79 14.71 13.42
C LEU A 30 4.22 15.73 14.43
N PRO A 31 4.15 15.38 15.74
CA PRO A 31 3.69 16.29 16.78
C PRO A 31 4.65 17.48 16.90
N GLY A 32 4.17 18.67 16.55
CA GLY A 32 4.95 19.91 16.44
C GLY A 32 4.81 20.58 15.07
N ILE A 33 4.71 19.77 14.01
CA ILE A 33 4.50 20.26 12.64
C ILE A 33 3.00 20.42 12.39
N ILE A 34 2.20 19.38 12.66
CA ILE A 34 0.75 19.43 12.46
C ILE A 34 0.04 20.43 13.40
N ASN A 35 0.58 20.64 14.60
CA ASN A 35 0.00 21.58 15.59
C ASN A 35 0.15 23.05 15.19
N THR A 36 1.08 23.35 14.28
CA THR A 36 1.36 24.71 13.80
C THR A 36 0.58 25.02 12.52
N MET A 37 -0.04 24.01 11.90
CA MET A 37 -0.69 24.15 10.60
C MET A 37 -2.14 24.61 10.67
N ASN A 38 -2.52 25.44 9.72
CA ASN A 38 -3.92 25.80 9.49
C ASN A 38 -4.70 24.64 8.83
N ARG A 39 -6.03 24.71 8.86
CA ARG A 39 -6.92 23.69 8.26
C ARG A 39 -6.61 23.43 6.78
N THR A 40 -6.30 24.49 6.03
CA THR A 40 -5.93 24.41 4.61
C THR A 40 -4.58 23.76 4.40
N GLU A 41 -3.60 24.04 5.27
CA GLU A 41 -2.27 23.45 5.19
C GLU A 41 -2.32 21.96 5.53
N THR A 42 -3.12 21.57 6.52
CA THR A 42 -3.35 20.14 6.85
C THR A 42 -4.03 19.41 5.68
N CYS A 43 -4.99 20.05 5.00
CA CYS A 43 -5.60 19.53 3.78
C CYS A 43 -4.56 19.21 2.70
N ILE A 44 -3.69 20.16 2.39
CA ILE A 44 -2.78 20.05 1.24
C ILE A 44 -1.51 19.25 1.58
N LEU A 45 -0.98 19.37 2.80
CA LEU A 45 0.31 18.79 3.19
C LEU A 45 0.19 17.43 3.86
N TYR A 46 -0.95 17.12 4.48
CA TYR A 46 -1.18 15.85 5.15
C TYR A 46 -2.15 14.96 4.35
N TRP A 47 -3.34 15.45 4.03
CA TRP A 47 -4.39 14.62 3.43
C TRP A 47 -4.17 14.31 1.93
N VAL A 48 -3.79 15.31 1.12
CA VAL A 48 -3.58 15.12 -0.33
C VAL A 48 -2.45 14.13 -0.66
N PRO A 49 -1.24 14.23 -0.06
CA PRO A 49 -0.17 13.28 -0.37
C PRO A 49 -0.50 11.87 0.11
N GLN A 50 -1.21 11.75 1.24
CA GLN A 50 -1.69 10.47 1.75
C GLN A 50 -2.69 9.81 0.79
N LEU A 51 -3.62 10.59 0.24
CA LEU A 51 -4.60 10.10 -0.73
C LEU A 51 -3.90 9.63 -2.02
N ILE A 52 -3.00 10.45 -2.59
CA ILE A 52 -2.27 10.11 -3.82
C ILE A 52 -1.39 8.87 -3.62
N GLY A 53 -0.69 8.80 -2.48
CA GLY A 53 0.11 7.63 -2.09
C GLY A 53 -0.76 6.38 -1.94
N GLY A 54 -1.90 6.49 -1.25
CA GLY A 54 -2.87 5.41 -1.07
C GLY A 54 -3.40 4.85 -2.39
N VAL A 55 -3.76 5.71 -3.35
CA VAL A 55 -4.21 5.26 -4.68
C VAL A 55 -3.13 4.44 -5.36
N GLY A 56 -1.88 4.91 -5.35
CA GLY A 56 -0.81 4.16 -6.01
C GLY A 56 -0.39 2.89 -5.25
N PHE A 57 -0.58 2.81 -3.94
CA PHE A 57 -0.47 1.55 -3.18
C PHE A 57 -1.53 0.53 -3.59
N VAL A 58 -2.77 0.95 -3.80
CA VAL A 58 -3.84 0.09 -4.33
C VAL A 58 -3.52 -0.39 -5.73
N VAL A 59 -3.12 0.52 -6.64
CA VAL A 59 -2.82 0.18 -8.04
C VAL A 59 -1.61 -0.75 -8.12
N SER A 60 -0.53 -0.46 -7.39
CA SER A 60 0.66 -1.32 -7.38
C SER A 60 0.37 -2.70 -6.77
N GLY A 61 -0.35 -2.77 -5.65
CA GLY A 61 -0.79 -4.04 -5.05
C GLY A 61 -1.65 -4.89 -5.99
N TRP A 62 -2.56 -4.25 -6.72
CA TRP A 62 -3.35 -4.91 -7.76
C TRP A 62 -2.49 -5.46 -8.91
N MET A 63 -1.53 -4.67 -9.39
CA MET A 63 -0.60 -5.10 -10.44
C MET A 63 0.29 -6.28 -9.99
N PHE A 64 0.76 -6.29 -8.74
CA PHE A 64 1.51 -7.41 -8.17
C PHE A 64 0.66 -8.70 -8.07
N MET A 65 -0.63 -8.58 -7.74
CA MET A 65 -1.54 -9.73 -7.77
C MET A 65 -1.74 -10.28 -9.19
N ILE A 66 -1.90 -9.41 -10.18
CA ILE A 66 -2.08 -9.85 -11.59
C ILE A 66 -0.81 -10.51 -12.13
N GLU A 67 0.38 -10.01 -11.79
CA GLU A 67 1.64 -10.59 -12.26
C GLU A 67 1.85 -12.03 -11.76
N THR A 68 1.41 -12.31 -10.54
CA THR A 68 1.59 -13.62 -9.89
C THR A 68 0.48 -14.62 -10.23
N GLN A 69 -0.64 -14.16 -10.78
CA GLN A 69 -1.76 -14.98 -11.19
C GLN A 69 -1.64 -15.44 -12.66
N GLN A 70 -1.96 -16.71 -12.93
CA GLN A 70 -2.04 -17.24 -14.31
C GLN A 70 -3.22 -16.64 -15.10
N HIS A 71 -4.34 -16.37 -14.41
CA HIS A 71 -5.54 -15.74 -14.96
C HIS A 71 -6.11 -14.79 -13.91
N TRP A 72 -6.57 -13.61 -14.31
CA TRP A 72 -7.11 -12.55 -13.42
C TRP A 72 -8.23 -12.99 -12.45
N TRP A 73 -8.97 -14.05 -12.78
CA TRP A 73 -10.04 -14.61 -11.95
C TRP A 73 -9.61 -15.79 -11.06
N LYS A 74 -8.39 -16.33 -11.21
CA LYS A 74 -7.92 -17.47 -10.41
C LYS A 74 -6.78 -17.03 -9.49
N PRO A 75 -7.04 -16.80 -8.19
CA PRO A 75 -6.01 -16.38 -7.25
C PRO A 75 -4.95 -17.46 -7.07
N ALA A 76 -3.67 -17.07 -7.15
CA ALA A 76 -2.53 -17.95 -6.98
C ALA A 76 -2.08 -17.95 -5.51
N VAL A 77 -2.93 -18.48 -4.64
CA VAL A 77 -2.70 -18.51 -3.17
C VAL A 77 -1.47 -19.32 -2.76
N ASP A 78 -0.95 -20.18 -3.65
CA ASP A 78 0.26 -20.99 -3.40
C ASP A 78 1.55 -20.19 -3.61
N VAL A 79 1.49 -18.98 -4.16
CA VAL A 79 2.67 -18.17 -4.48
C VAL A 79 2.84 -17.06 -3.43
N LEU A 80 4.00 -17.02 -2.78
CA LEU A 80 4.35 -15.99 -1.78
C LEU A 80 4.19 -14.56 -2.33
N GLY A 81 4.65 -14.30 -3.56
CA GLY A 81 4.48 -13.00 -4.21
C GLY A 81 3.01 -12.56 -4.38
N TRP A 82 2.05 -13.49 -4.46
CA TRP A 82 0.63 -13.13 -4.51
C TRP A 82 0.14 -12.56 -3.18
N HIS A 83 0.58 -13.15 -2.06
CA HIS A 83 0.27 -12.64 -0.72
C HIS A 83 0.88 -11.25 -0.49
N VAL A 84 2.08 -10.98 -1.00
CA VAL A 84 2.68 -9.63 -0.95
C VAL A 84 1.76 -8.62 -1.64
N GLY A 85 1.32 -8.91 -2.87
CA GLY A 85 0.40 -8.04 -3.61
C GLY A 85 -0.94 -7.85 -2.90
N PHE A 86 -1.51 -8.93 -2.35
CA PHE A 86 -2.78 -8.91 -1.63
C PHE A 86 -2.74 -8.07 -0.36
N TRP A 87 -1.73 -8.27 0.49
CA TRP A 87 -1.58 -7.50 1.73
C TRP A 87 -1.25 -6.03 1.47
N ASN A 88 -0.45 -5.73 0.44
CA ASN A 88 -0.17 -4.35 0.02
C ASN A 88 -1.43 -3.68 -0.57
N PHE A 89 -2.28 -4.42 -1.29
CA PHE A 89 -3.56 -3.92 -1.79
C PHE A 89 -4.51 -3.56 -0.63
N ILE A 90 -4.68 -4.47 0.33
CA ILE A 90 -5.47 -4.24 1.55
C ILE A 90 -4.90 -3.02 2.28
N GLY A 91 -3.59 -2.99 2.53
CA GLY A 91 -2.93 -1.86 3.16
C GLY A 91 -3.17 -0.53 2.45
N GLY A 92 -3.09 -0.52 1.12
CA GLY A 92 -3.37 0.63 0.28
C GLY A 92 -4.82 1.12 0.42
N VAL A 93 -5.80 0.21 0.50
CA VAL A 93 -7.21 0.57 0.72
C VAL A 93 -7.38 1.23 2.09
N GLY A 94 -6.72 0.74 3.14
CA GLY A 94 -6.76 1.37 4.47
C GLY A 94 -6.19 2.78 4.46
N PHE A 95 -5.05 2.96 3.79
CA PHE A 95 -4.43 4.28 3.61
C PHE A 95 -5.21 5.22 2.69
N LEU A 96 -6.02 4.70 1.76
CA LEU A 96 -6.92 5.48 0.93
C LEU A 96 -8.17 5.91 1.69
N LEU A 97 -8.73 5.04 2.52
CA LEU A 97 -9.93 5.33 3.30
C LEU A 97 -9.68 6.34 4.43
N CYS A 98 -8.48 6.34 5.01
CA CYS A 98 -8.10 7.30 6.05
C CYS A 98 -8.35 8.78 5.65
N PRO A 99 -7.77 9.30 4.55
CA PRO A 99 -8.03 10.67 4.11
C PRO A 99 -9.49 10.89 3.71
N CYS A 100 -10.18 9.89 3.14
CA CYS A 100 -11.60 10.02 2.80
C CYS A 100 -12.47 10.33 4.03
N PHE A 101 -12.21 9.67 5.16
CA PHE A 101 -12.91 9.97 6.42
C PHE A 101 -12.33 11.18 7.16
N GLY A 102 -11.05 11.49 6.95
CA GLY A 102 -10.33 12.59 7.61
C GLY A 102 -10.76 14.00 7.22
N PHE A 103 -11.41 14.17 6.07
CA PHE A 103 -11.96 15.48 5.66
C PHE A 103 -13.14 15.91 6.52
N ASP A 104 -13.85 14.96 7.13
CA ASP A 104 -14.92 15.27 8.07
C ASP A 104 -14.35 15.47 9.48
N SER A 105 -14.77 16.54 10.15
CA SER A 105 -14.31 16.90 11.50
C SER A 105 -15.12 16.20 12.59
N GLN A 106 -16.06 15.33 12.21
CA GLN A 106 -16.86 14.59 13.15
C GLN A 106 -16.04 13.54 13.92
N PRO A 107 -16.28 13.35 15.23
CA PRO A 107 -15.50 12.42 16.05
C PRO A 107 -15.54 10.97 15.55
N TRP A 108 -16.68 10.55 15.00
CA TRP A 108 -16.85 9.20 14.45
C TRP A 108 -16.02 9.00 13.18
N ALA A 109 -15.89 10.04 12.34
CA ALA A 109 -15.15 9.98 11.09
C ALA A 109 -13.64 9.95 11.36
N GLN A 110 -13.16 10.73 12.32
CA GLN A 110 -11.76 10.65 12.75
C GLN A 110 -11.42 9.29 13.37
N TYR A 111 -12.33 8.70 14.14
CA TYR A 111 -12.14 7.36 14.67
C TYR A 111 -12.03 6.30 13.55
N GLN A 112 -12.88 6.38 12.53
CA GLN A 112 -12.81 5.52 11.35
C GLN A 112 -11.52 5.74 10.55
N ALA A 113 -11.07 6.99 10.42
CA ALA A 113 -9.79 7.32 9.77
C ALA A 113 -8.61 6.69 10.52
N CYS A 114 -8.59 6.75 11.85
CA CYS A 114 -7.54 6.11 12.67
C CYS A 114 -7.58 4.59 12.54
N LEU A 115 -8.76 3.97 12.59
CA LEU A 115 -8.90 2.53 12.39
C LEU A 115 -8.42 2.12 10.99
N ALA A 116 -8.79 2.88 9.96
CA ALA A 116 -8.38 2.67 8.57
C ALA A 116 -6.86 2.66 8.42
N THR A 117 -6.17 3.66 9.01
CA THR A 117 -4.71 3.70 9.03
C THR A 117 -4.12 2.55 9.81
N LEU A 118 -4.71 2.18 10.95
CA LEU A 118 -4.19 1.12 11.81
C LEU A 118 -4.19 -0.22 11.09
N TRP A 119 -5.34 -0.68 10.59
CA TRP A 119 -5.40 -1.97 9.89
C TRP A 119 -4.66 -1.92 8.56
N GLY A 120 -4.66 -0.76 7.87
CA GLY A 120 -3.88 -0.56 6.65
C GLY A 120 -2.37 -0.73 6.89
N SER A 121 -1.87 -0.19 8.01
CA SER A 121 -0.46 -0.34 8.41
C SER A 121 -0.11 -1.77 8.77
N TRP A 122 -0.99 -2.48 9.48
CA TRP A 122 -0.81 -3.90 9.79
C TRP A 122 -0.75 -4.76 8.52
N ALA A 123 -1.62 -4.51 7.55
CA ALA A 123 -1.61 -5.20 6.29
C ALA A 123 -0.31 -4.94 5.51
N PHE A 124 0.15 -3.69 5.43
CA PHE A 124 1.44 -3.35 4.82
C PHE A 124 2.63 -3.98 5.54
N LEU A 125 2.58 -4.08 6.87
CA LEU A 125 3.61 -4.76 7.66
C LEU A 125 3.67 -6.25 7.33
N ILE A 126 2.52 -6.91 7.26
CA ILE A 126 2.46 -8.33 6.87
C ILE A 126 3.00 -8.52 5.46
N GLY A 127 2.57 -7.70 4.50
CA GLY A 127 3.09 -7.73 3.13
C GLY A 127 4.62 -7.56 3.07
N SER A 128 5.17 -6.65 3.88
CA SER A 128 6.61 -6.41 3.98
C SER A 128 7.36 -7.59 4.59
N VAL A 129 6.81 -8.24 5.62
CA VAL A 129 7.40 -9.45 6.24
C VAL A 129 7.41 -10.62 5.26
N VAL A 130 6.31 -10.80 4.51
CA VAL A 130 6.22 -11.84 3.47
C VAL A 130 7.22 -11.56 2.34
N GLN A 131 7.34 -10.32 1.89
CA GLN A 131 8.31 -9.91 0.87
C GLN A 131 9.76 -10.10 1.34
N TRP A 132 10.04 -9.81 2.62
CA TRP A 132 11.32 -10.12 3.24
C TRP A 132 11.60 -11.63 3.19
N TYR A 133 10.62 -12.45 3.57
CA TYR A 133 10.77 -13.91 3.57
C TYR A 133 11.07 -14.46 2.17
N GLU A 134 10.37 -13.97 1.14
CA GLU A 134 10.64 -14.30 -0.27
C GLU A 134 12.08 -13.93 -0.68
N CYS A 135 12.62 -12.81 -0.16
CA CYS A 135 14.00 -12.40 -0.43
C CYS A 135 15.07 -13.26 0.28
N LEU A 136 14.71 -13.95 1.37
CA LEU A 136 15.60 -14.86 2.10
C LEU A 136 15.64 -16.27 1.49
N GLU A 137 14.56 -16.71 0.85
CA GLU A 137 14.51 -17.99 0.13
C GLU A 137 15.31 -17.93 -1.18
N LYS A 138 16.63 -18.08 -1.07
CA LYS A 138 17.57 -18.10 -2.20
C LYS A 138 17.48 -19.36 -3.08
N ASN A 139 16.65 -20.35 -2.69
CA ASN A 139 16.41 -21.59 -3.43
C ASN A 139 14.89 -21.87 -3.50
N PRO A 140 14.27 -21.95 -4.69
CA PRO A 140 12.85 -22.25 -4.81
C PRO A 140 12.62 -23.73 -4.45
N VAL A 141 11.97 -24.03 -3.32
CA VAL A 141 11.65 -25.42 -2.96
C VAL A 141 10.36 -25.92 -3.64
N VAL A 142 9.68 -25.11 -4.46
CA VAL A 142 8.56 -25.59 -5.27
C VAL A 142 8.77 -25.27 -6.74
N VAL A 143 9.43 -26.21 -7.42
CA VAL A 143 9.27 -26.42 -8.85
C VAL A 143 7.78 -26.71 -9.05
N ALA A 144 7.06 -25.77 -9.67
CA ALA A 144 5.75 -26.07 -10.26
C ALA A 144 5.95 -27.27 -11.19
N ARG A 145 5.46 -28.44 -10.78
CA ARG A 145 5.40 -29.61 -11.65
C ARG A 145 4.42 -29.26 -12.78
N ARG A 146 5.00 -29.16 -14.00
CA ARG A 146 4.41 -29.25 -15.34
C ARG A 146 2.95 -28.89 -15.53
#